data_AF-M0N563-F1
#
_entry.id   AF-M0N563-F1
#
_cell.length_a   1.000
_cell.length_b   1.000
_cell.length_c   1.000
_cell.angle_alpha   90.00
_cell.angle_beta   90.00
_cell.angle_gamma   90.00
#
_symmetry.space_group_name_H-M   'P 1'
#
loop_
_entity.id
_entity.type
_entity.pdbx_description
1 polymer ?
#
loop_
_entity_poly.entity_id
_entity_poly.type
_entity_poly.pdbx_seq_one_letter_code
_entity_poly.pdbx_strand_id
1 'polypeptide(L)'
;MKAIAVVGPSDTGKTTLVERLADRLDGSVATIKHLDHAPTIDTEGKDTARHRAAGACVTYGLSDDGWFATGEDRSLPDLLDGLVPDHDYALVEGFSSHGLPTVVLGGREHAGPELVTAPDADEIDLDRLCTVIDDLEPRVTLDSLVQDVKRSPNADRAGAIATFTGRVRVKDAPDDDPTEALEFETYREVADERLHAIETELEAREGVHEVLTHHRVGRIEAGEDIVFVVVLAGHRREAFSTVEDGIDRLKDEVPIFKKERTSDEQFWVHDRA
;
A
#
# COMPACT_ATOMS: atom_id res chain seq x y z
N MET A 1 -1.93 2.70 5.47
CA MET A 1 -2.19 1.41 6.16
C MET A 1 -0.88 0.71 6.51
N LYS A 2 -0.68 0.23 7.74
CA LYS A 2 0.49 -0.55 8.15
C LYS A 2 0.16 -2.04 8.05
N ALA A 3 0.94 -2.81 7.28
CA ALA A 3 0.68 -4.23 7.05
C ALA A 3 1.75 -5.09 7.71
N ILE A 4 1.34 -6.07 8.52
CA ILE A 4 2.25 -7.01 9.17
C ILE A 4 1.80 -8.45 8.96
N ALA A 5 2.78 -9.37 8.95
CA ALA A 5 2.53 -10.80 8.92
C ALA A 5 2.75 -11.44 10.30
N VAL A 6 1.96 -12.47 10.60
CA VAL A 6 2.15 -13.35 11.76
C VAL A 6 2.39 -14.76 11.24
N VAL A 7 3.60 -15.26 11.41
CA VAL A 7 4.03 -16.57 10.91
C VAL A 7 4.42 -17.49 12.05
N GLY A 8 4.21 -18.79 11.86
CA GLY A 8 4.56 -19.81 12.83
C GLY A 8 3.97 -21.18 12.50
N PRO A 9 4.46 -22.26 13.12
CA PRO A 9 3.85 -23.59 13.04
C PRO A 9 2.38 -23.59 13.53
N SER A 10 1.67 -24.71 13.35
CA SER A 10 0.37 -24.90 14.01
C SER A 10 0.52 -24.84 15.53
N ASP A 11 -0.54 -24.43 16.22
CA ASP A 11 -0.64 -24.39 17.69
C ASP A 11 0.29 -23.40 18.42
N THR A 12 1.05 -22.55 17.72
CA THR A 12 1.84 -21.48 18.35
C THR A 12 1.05 -20.22 18.72
N GLY A 13 -0.27 -20.23 18.54
CA GLY A 13 -1.15 -19.10 18.92
C GLY A 13 -1.26 -17.97 17.89
N LYS A 14 -0.94 -18.19 16.60
CA LYS A 14 -1.05 -17.15 15.54
C LYS A 14 -2.40 -16.43 15.53
N THR A 15 -3.50 -17.18 15.47
CA THR A 15 -4.86 -16.61 15.44
C THR A 15 -5.15 -15.84 16.73
N THR A 16 -4.76 -16.39 17.88
CA THR A 16 -4.87 -15.70 19.18
C THR A 16 -4.10 -14.37 19.19
N LEU A 17 -2.91 -14.31 18.59
CA LEU A 17 -2.15 -13.07 18.49
C LEU A 17 -2.83 -12.06 17.56
N VAL A 18 -3.33 -12.50 16.40
CA VAL A 18 -4.07 -11.63 15.46
C VAL A 18 -5.31 -11.05 16.12
N GLU A 19 -6.09 -11.85 16.86
CA GLU A 19 -7.25 -11.38 17.64
C GLU A 19 -6.83 -10.32 18.67
N ARG A 20 -5.81 -10.61 19.48
CA ARG A 20 -5.30 -9.67 20.50
C ARG A 20 -4.80 -8.37 19.90
N LEU A 21 -4.14 -8.41 18.74
CA LEU A 21 -3.67 -7.22 18.04
C LEU A 21 -4.84 -6.42 17.44
N ALA A 22 -5.81 -7.08 16.82
CA ALA A 22 -6.99 -6.42 16.26
C ALA A 22 -7.80 -5.67 17.34
N ASP A 23 -7.88 -6.23 18.55
CA ASP A 23 -8.54 -5.57 19.69
C ASP A 23 -7.73 -4.41 20.30
N ARG A 24 -6.40 -4.39 20.10
CA ARG A 24 -5.48 -3.48 20.80
C ARG A 24 -5.00 -2.28 19.98
N LEU A 25 -4.89 -2.45 18.66
CA LEU A 25 -4.47 -1.40 17.72
C LEU A 25 -5.53 -0.29 17.65
N ASP A 26 -5.07 0.96 17.66
CA ASP A 26 -5.95 2.13 17.61
C ASP A 26 -6.22 2.51 16.15
N GLY A 27 -7.28 1.94 15.57
CA GLY A 27 -7.71 2.21 14.21
C GLY A 27 -8.51 1.08 13.58
N SER A 28 -8.82 1.24 12.31
CA SER A 28 -9.51 0.24 11.48
C SER A 28 -8.55 -0.89 11.09
N VAL A 29 -8.93 -2.14 11.38
CA VAL A 29 -8.09 -3.33 11.16
C VAL A 29 -8.74 -4.27 10.15
N ALA A 30 -8.00 -4.60 9.10
CA ALA A 30 -8.30 -5.72 8.23
C ALA A 30 -7.49 -6.96 8.64
N THR A 31 -8.10 -8.14 8.59
CA THR A 31 -7.40 -9.42 8.81
C THR A 31 -7.41 -10.26 7.55
N ILE A 32 -6.27 -10.87 7.21
CA ILE A 32 -6.12 -11.75 6.05
C ILE A 32 -5.58 -13.08 6.56
N LYS A 33 -6.21 -14.19 6.20
CA LYS A 33 -5.76 -15.53 6.60
C LYS A 33 -5.39 -16.35 5.38
N HIS A 34 -4.20 -16.93 5.38
CA HIS A 34 -3.83 -17.95 4.39
C HIS A 34 -4.62 -19.23 4.65
N LEU A 35 -5.32 -19.70 3.62
CA LEU A 35 -6.10 -20.94 3.68
C LEU A 35 -5.48 -21.97 2.73
N ASP A 36 -5.19 -23.16 3.24
CA ASP A 36 -4.64 -24.25 2.42
C ASP A 36 -5.69 -24.89 1.50
N HIS A 37 -6.97 -24.57 1.71
CA HIS A 37 -8.11 -25.08 0.94
C HIS A 37 -9.17 -23.99 0.82
N ALA A 38 -9.92 -24.00 -0.29
CA ALA A 38 -11.01 -23.06 -0.50
C ALA A 38 -12.06 -23.19 0.62
N PRO A 39 -12.46 -22.08 1.28
CA PRO A 39 -13.45 -22.13 2.34
C PRO A 39 -14.86 -22.32 1.75
N THR A 40 -15.73 -23.02 2.49
CA THR A 40 -17.15 -23.14 2.14
C THR A 40 -17.91 -21.89 2.59
N ILE A 41 -17.75 -20.80 1.85
CA ILE A 41 -18.49 -19.54 2.06
C ILE A 41 -19.83 -19.54 1.31
N ASP A 42 -19.85 -20.21 0.15
CA ASP A 42 -20.97 -20.25 -0.77
C ASP A 42 -21.53 -21.67 -0.87
N THR A 43 -22.85 -21.81 -0.86
CA THR A 43 -23.47 -23.14 -0.92
C THR A 43 -23.70 -23.55 -2.36
N GLU A 44 -23.16 -24.69 -2.78
CA GLU A 44 -23.37 -25.24 -4.12
C GLU A 44 -24.87 -25.30 -4.48
N GLY A 45 -25.20 -24.88 -5.70
CA GLY A 45 -26.58 -24.84 -6.21
C GLY A 45 -27.41 -23.61 -5.79
N LYS A 46 -26.93 -22.77 -4.85
CA LYS A 46 -27.56 -21.47 -4.55
C LYS A 46 -27.15 -20.39 -5.57
N ASP A 47 -27.82 -19.24 -5.50
CA ASP A 47 -27.73 -18.18 -6.52
C ASP A 47 -26.28 -17.70 -6.75
N THR A 48 -25.56 -17.38 -5.68
CA THR A 48 -24.16 -16.92 -5.75
C THR A 48 -23.20 -17.97 -6.31
N ALA A 49 -23.41 -19.25 -5.98
CA ALA A 49 -22.63 -20.35 -6.55
C ALA A 49 -22.93 -20.53 -8.05
N ARG A 50 -24.20 -20.37 -8.44
CA ARG A 50 -24.63 -20.41 -9.85
C ARG A 50 -24.09 -19.23 -10.65
N HIS A 51 -23.97 -18.05 -10.06
CA HIS A 51 -23.31 -16.89 -10.71
C HIS A 51 -21.85 -17.21 -11.05
N ARG A 52 -21.11 -17.79 -10.12
CA ARG A 52 -19.71 -18.20 -10.35
C ARG A 52 -19.60 -19.29 -11.41
N ALA A 53 -20.45 -20.32 -11.33
CA ALA A 53 -20.50 -21.38 -12.33
C ALA A 53 -20.87 -20.88 -13.74
N ALA A 54 -21.55 -19.73 -13.84
CA ALA A 54 -21.84 -19.05 -15.10
C ALA A 54 -20.69 -18.18 -15.62
N GLY A 55 -19.57 -18.10 -14.89
CA GLY A 55 -18.38 -17.35 -15.29
C GLY A 55 -18.26 -15.95 -14.68
N ALA A 56 -18.99 -15.65 -13.60
CA ALA A 56 -18.75 -14.40 -12.86
C ALA A 56 -17.36 -14.45 -12.19
N CYS A 57 -16.47 -13.52 -12.57
CA CYS A 57 -15.11 -13.41 -12.00
C CYS A 57 -15.13 -13.08 -10.49
N VAL A 58 -16.14 -12.35 -10.03
CA VAL A 58 -16.37 -12.00 -8.62
C VAL A 58 -17.88 -12.01 -8.35
N THR A 59 -18.25 -12.53 -7.18
CA THR A 59 -19.63 -12.53 -6.66
C THR A 59 -19.64 -11.91 -5.26
N TYR A 60 -20.53 -10.93 -5.05
CA TYR A 60 -20.80 -10.31 -3.76
C TYR A 60 -22.17 -10.73 -3.25
N GLY A 61 -22.26 -11.04 -1.96
CA GLY A 61 -23.52 -11.15 -1.23
C GLY A 61 -23.60 -10.00 -0.23
N LEU A 62 -24.70 -9.23 -0.27
CA LEU A 62 -24.95 -8.08 0.60
C LEU A 62 -26.23 -8.32 1.39
N SER A 63 -26.22 -7.99 2.68
CA SER A 63 -27.36 -8.03 3.58
C SER A 63 -27.29 -6.87 4.57
N ASP A 64 -28.36 -6.65 5.33
CA ASP A 64 -28.39 -5.61 6.37
C ASP A 64 -27.41 -5.90 7.51
N ASP A 65 -27.05 -7.17 7.72
CA ASP A 65 -26.17 -7.63 8.80
C ASP A 65 -24.70 -7.85 8.36
N GLY A 66 -24.39 -7.60 7.08
CA GLY A 66 -23.03 -7.76 6.55
C GLY A 66 -22.97 -8.25 5.12
N TRP A 67 -21.77 -8.63 4.70
CA TRP A 67 -21.48 -9.00 3.32
C TRP A 67 -20.39 -10.08 3.22
N PHE A 68 -20.34 -10.73 2.05
CA PHE A 68 -19.22 -11.58 1.67
C PHE A 68 -18.88 -11.38 0.20
N ALA A 69 -17.63 -11.69 -0.16
CA ALA A 69 -17.19 -11.73 -1.53
C ALA A 69 -16.45 -13.03 -1.80
N THR A 70 -16.50 -13.45 -3.05
CA THR A 70 -15.83 -14.63 -3.57
C THR A 70 -15.43 -14.34 -5.01
N GLY A 71 -14.30 -14.84 -5.46
CA GLY A 71 -13.83 -14.60 -6.82
C GLY A 71 -12.73 -15.58 -7.19
N GLU A 72 -12.19 -15.38 -8.38
CA GLU A 72 -10.97 -16.05 -8.82
C GLU A 72 -9.73 -15.56 -8.04
N ASP A 73 -8.56 -16.11 -8.36
CA ASP A 73 -7.29 -15.85 -7.69
C ASP A 73 -7.03 -14.34 -7.51
N ARG A 74 -6.68 -13.94 -6.28
CA ARG A 74 -6.27 -12.58 -5.93
C ARG A 74 -4.91 -12.65 -5.23
N SER A 75 -3.96 -11.86 -5.69
CA SER A 75 -2.65 -11.79 -5.05
C SER A 75 -2.73 -11.05 -3.70
N LEU A 76 -1.86 -11.40 -2.76
CA LEU A 76 -1.78 -10.67 -1.48
C LEU A 76 -1.41 -9.18 -1.70
N PRO A 77 -0.47 -8.81 -2.58
CA PRO A 77 -0.19 -7.40 -2.88
C PRO A 77 -1.41 -6.62 -3.36
N ASP A 78 -2.20 -7.15 -4.31
CA ASP A 78 -3.39 -6.46 -4.83
C ASP A 78 -4.48 -6.32 -3.77
N LEU A 79 -4.66 -7.36 -2.93
CA LEU A 79 -5.59 -7.31 -1.82
C LEU A 79 -5.19 -6.22 -0.81
N LEU A 80 -3.91 -6.17 -0.44
CA LEU A 80 -3.40 -5.16 0.48
C LEU A 80 -3.57 -3.74 -0.09
N ASP A 81 -3.27 -3.51 -1.38
CA ASP A 81 -3.50 -2.20 -2.03
C ASP A 81 -4.97 -1.77 -1.98
N GLY A 82 -5.89 -2.71 -2.19
CA GLY A 82 -7.32 -2.45 -2.11
C GLY A 82 -7.85 -2.17 -0.70
N LEU A 83 -7.11 -2.53 0.35
CA LEU A 83 -7.49 -2.26 1.74
C LEU A 83 -6.99 -0.91 2.25
N VAL A 84 -5.91 -0.38 1.68
CA VAL A 84 -5.24 0.84 2.14
C VAL A 84 -6.18 2.04 2.38
N PRO A 85 -7.15 2.36 1.51
CA PRO A 85 -7.96 3.58 1.65
C PRO A 85 -8.86 3.61 2.89
N ASP A 86 -9.29 2.42 3.34
CA ASP A 86 -10.33 2.25 4.36
C ASP A 86 -9.82 1.64 5.67
N HIS A 87 -8.53 1.25 5.72
CA HIS A 87 -7.95 0.55 6.86
C HIS A 87 -6.63 1.18 7.30
N ASP A 88 -6.45 1.29 8.62
CA ASP A 88 -5.21 1.76 9.23
C ASP A 88 -4.19 0.62 9.33
N TYR A 89 -4.66 -0.62 9.55
CA TYR A 89 -3.82 -1.80 9.72
C TYR A 89 -4.31 -3.00 8.90
N ALA A 90 -3.37 -3.83 8.46
CA ALA A 90 -3.66 -5.17 7.93
C ALA A 90 -2.83 -6.23 8.67
N LEU A 91 -3.52 -7.20 9.27
CA LEU A 91 -2.91 -8.33 9.97
C LEU A 91 -3.00 -9.58 9.08
N VAL A 92 -1.86 -10.07 8.61
CA VAL A 92 -1.77 -11.22 7.71
C VAL A 92 -1.37 -12.46 8.50
N GLU A 93 -2.32 -13.33 8.80
CA GLU A 93 -2.08 -14.63 9.38
C GLU A 93 -1.60 -15.62 8.30
N GLY A 94 -0.33 -16.02 8.36
CA GLY A 94 0.29 -16.90 7.36
C GLY A 94 1.10 -16.13 6.31
N PHE A 95 1.23 -16.69 5.10
CA PHE A 95 1.99 -16.09 3.98
C PHE A 95 3.50 -15.87 4.23
N SER A 96 4.22 -16.89 4.69
CA SER A 96 5.65 -16.77 5.04
C SER A 96 6.59 -16.37 3.89
N SER A 97 6.17 -16.54 2.62
CA SER A 97 6.98 -16.18 1.45
C SER A 97 6.92 -14.70 1.07
N HIS A 98 6.11 -13.89 1.75
CA HIS A 98 5.96 -12.46 1.43
C HIS A 98 6.90 -11.62 2.28
N GLY A 99 7.48 -10.58 1.67
CA GLY A 99 8.45 -9.68 2.31
C GLY A 99 7.86 -8.69 3.33
N LEU A 100 6.71 -8.99 3.95
CA LEU A 100 6.07 -8.10 4.93
C LEU A 100 6.85 -8.08 6.26
N PRO A 101 6.85 -6.97 7.00
CA PRO A 101 7.32 -6.97 8.39
C PRO A 101 6.59 -8.04 9.21
N THR A 102 7.35 -8.91 9.87
CA THR A 102 6.84 -10.21 10.33
C THR A 102 7.05 -10.42 11.83
N VAL A 103 6.01 -10.86 12.52
CA VAL A 103 6.07 -11.48 13.85
C VAL A 103 6.27 -12.97 13.69
N VAL A 104 7.35 -13.52 14.27
CA VAL A 104 7.74 -14.92 14.10
C VAL A 104 7.49 -15.71 15.38
N LEU A 105 6.60 -16.69 15.29
CA LEU A 105 6.30 -17.62 16.38
C LEU A 105 6.93 -18.99 16.09
N GLY A 106 7.62 -19.57 17.06
CA GLY A 106 8.20 -20.91 16.97
C GLY A 106 9.29 -21.06 15.89
N GLY A 107 9.93 -19.97 15.46
CA GLY A 107 11.10 -19.99 14.58
C GLY A 107 10.83 -20.42 13.13
N ARG A 108 9.63 -20.16 12.59
CA ARG A 108 9.31 -20.49 11.19
C ARG A 108 10.09 -19.60 10.20
N GLU A 109 10.62 -20.23 9.14
CA GLU A 109 11.24 -19.51 8.02
C GLU A 109 10.25 -18.57 7.32
N HIS A 110 10.75 -17.40 6.92
CA HIS A 110 9.96 -16.33 6.30
C HIS A 110 10.85 -15.42 5.45
N ALA A 111 10.24 -14.60 4.61
CA ALA A 111 10.94 -13.74 3.65
C ALA A 111 11.09 -12.27 4.07
N GLY A 112 10.25 -11.78 5.00
CA GLY A 112 10.23 -10.38 5.42
C GLY A 112 11.14 -10.06 6.61
N PRO A 113 11.28 -8.77 6.99
CA PRO A 113 12.06 -8.37 8.15
C PRO A 113 11.35 -8.77 9.46
N GLU A 114 12.12 -9.28 10.44
CA GLU A 114 11.62 -9.65 11.76
C GLU A 114 11.31 -8.40 12.61
N LEU A 115 10.07 -8.31 13.10
CA LEU A 115 9.66 -7.32 14.11
C LEU A 115 9.93 -7.82 15.52
N VAL A 116 9.54 -9.07 15.78
CA VAL A 116 9.71 -9.76 17.05
C VAL A 116 9.62 -11.26 16.83
N THR A 117 10.40 -12.01 17.61
CA THR A 117 10.43 -13.47 17.59
C THR A 117 10.16 -14.03 18.98
N ALA A 118 9.25 -14.99 19.08
CA ALA A 118 8.90 -15.65 20.35
C ALA A 118 8.57 -17.15 20.13
N PRO A 119 8.62 -18.00 21.17
CA PRO A 119 8.18 -19.40 21.07
C PRO A 119 6.70 -19.53 20.70
N ASP A 120 5.84 -18.71 21.31
CA ASP A 120 4.40 -18.67 21.08
C ASP A 120 3.81 -17.28 21.38
N ALA A 121 2.52 -17.11 21.12
CA ALA A 121 1.81 -15.85 21.24
C ALA A 121 1.70 -15.30 22.68
N ASP A 122 1.82 -16.14 23.71
CA ASP A 122 1.71 -15.70 25.10
C ASP A 122 3.00 -15.03 25.61
N GLU A 123 4.13 -15.25 24.93
CA GLU A 123 5.42 -14.62 25.22
C GLU A 123 5.60 -13.25 24.54
N ILE A 124 4.62 -12.78 23.75
CA ILE A 124 4.68 -11.50 23.07
C ILE A 124 4.22 -10.36 23.99
N ASP A 125 5.09 -9.37 24.17
CA ASP A 125 4.73 -8.07 24.75
C ASP A 125 3.92 -7.26 23.73
N LEU A 126 2.59 -7.25 23.88
CA LEU A 126 1.67 -6.60 22.95
C LEU A 126 1.83 -5.08 22.90
N ASP A 127 2.09 -4.44 24.04
CA ASP A 127 2.20 -2.98 24.09
C ASP A 127 3.45 -2.52 23.32
N ARG A 128 4.57 -3.21 23.54
CA ARG A 128 5.79 -2.97 22.78
C ARG A 128 5.59 -3.27 21.29
N LEU A 129 4.92 -4.37 20.95
CA LEU A 129 4.66 -4.73 19.55
C LEU A 129 3.78 -3.68 18.86
N CYS A 130 2.74 -3.16 19.53
CA CYS A 130 1.90 -2.10 18.97
C CYS A 130 2.73 -0.84 18.68
N THR A 131 3.63 -0.43 19.58
CA THR A 131 4.55 0.70 19.31
C THR A 131 5.43 0.45 18.10
N VAL A 132 6.00 -0.75 17.96
CA VAL A 132 6.80 -1.11 16.79
C VAL A 132 5.97 -1.09 15.51
N ILE A 133 4.75 -1.62 15.54
CA ILE A 133 3.81 -1.56 14.41
C ILE A 133 3.52 -0.11 14.08
N ASP A 134 3.36 0.76 15.08
CA ASP A 134 3.02 2.14 14.87
C ASP A 134 4.10 2.97 14.19
N ASP A 135 5.36 2.60 14.40
CA ASP A 135 6.50 3.25 13.77
C ASP A 135 6.80 2.71 12.35
N LEU A 136 6.02 1.73 11.86
CA LEU A 136 6.17 1.21 10.50
C LEU A 136 5.72 2.23 9.46
N GLU A 137 6.45 2.23 8.34
CA GLU A 137 6.05 2.98 7.17
C GLU A 137 4.72 2.46 6.63
N PRO A 138 3.74 3.35 6.40
CA PRO A 138 2.48 2.95 5.83
C PRO A 138 2.68 2.55 4.37
N ARG A 139 1.98 1.50 3.97
CA ARG A 139 1.65 1.28 2.55
C ARG A 139 0.72 2.40 2.10
N VAL A 140 1.04 2.99 0.95
CA VAL A 140 0.31 4.10 0.33
C VAL A 140 -0.07 3.75 -1.11
N THR A 141 -1.30 4.10 -1.47
CA THR A 141 -1.85 4.01 -2.84
C THR A 141 -2.42 5.35 -3.26
N LEU A 142 -2.60 5.55 -4.57
CA LEU A 142 -3.27 6.74 -5.09
C LEU A 142 -4.65 6.94 -4.43
N ASP A 143 -5.45 5.88 -4.33
CA ASP A 143 -6.80 5.99 -3.76
C ASP A 143 -6.75 6.36 -2.28
N SER A 144 -5.79 5.83 -1.51
CA SER A 144 -5.63 6.24 -0.11
C SER A 144 -5.35 7.74 0.04
N LEU A 145 -4.45 8.31 -0.78
CA LEU A 145 -4.16 9.75 -0.77
C LEU A 145 -5.38 10.57 -1.23
N VAL A 146 -6.14 10.06 -2.19
CA VAL A 146 -7.40 10.70 -2.64
C VAL A 146 -8.44 10.69 -1.52
N GLN A 147 -8.53 9.64 -0.70
CA GLN A 147 -9.42 9.64 0.46
C GLN A 147 -8.91 10.57 1.57
N ASP A 148 -7.59 10.64 1.78
CA ASP A 148 -7.00 11.53 2.79
C ASP A 148 -7.31 13.00 2.48
N VAL A 149 -7.08 13.46 1.25
CA VAL A 149 -7.47 14.84 0.89
C VAL A 149 -8.98 15.08 0.94
N LYS A 150 -9.83 14.05 0.78
CA LYS A 150 -11.29 14.21 0.98
C LYS A 150 -11.67 14.37 2.45
N ARG A 151 -10.82 13.94 3.38
CA ARG A 151 -10.97 14.13 4.82
C ARG A 151 -10.46 15.50 5.28
N SER A 152 -9.87 16.29 4.37
CA SER A 152 -9.44 17.66 4.63
C SER A 152 -10.52 18.48 5.34
N PRO A 153 -10.17 19.29 6.34
CA PRO A 153 -11.09 20.25 6.95
C PRO A 153 -11.67 21.27 5.96
N ASN A 154 -11.03 21.45 4.79
CA ASN A 154 -11.45 22.37 3.73
C ASN A 154 -12.12 21.67 2.55
N ALA A 155 -12.43 20.37 2.66
CA ALA A 155 -13.05 19.60 1.57
C ALA A 155 -14.42 20.17 1.13
N ASP A 156 -15.16 20.82 2.03
CA ASP A 156 -16.42 21.50 1.75
C ASP A 156 -16.26 22.74 0.84
N ARG A 157 -15.04 23.26 0.70
CA ARG A 157 -14.66 24.39 -0.16
C ARG A 157 -13.95 23.96 -1.43
N ALA A 158 -13.72 22.66 -1.61
CA ALA A 158 -13.02 22.11 -2.75
C ALA A 158 -14.00 21.69 -3.85
N GLY A 159 -13.63 21.95 -5.10
CA GLY A 159 -14.38 21.55 -6.29
C GLY A 159 -13.58 20.68 -7.26
N ALA A 160 -12.29 20.44 -6.97
CA ALA A 160 -11.41 19.66 -7.81
C ALA A 160 -10.40 18.87 -6.98
N ILE A 161 -10.22 17.60 -7.37
CA ILE A 161 -9.04 16.81 -7.02
C ILE A 161 -8.31 16.55 -8.34
N ALA A 162 -7.03 16.90 -8.42
CA ALA A 162 -6.18 16.57 -9.55
C ALA A 162 -5.05 15.68 -9.05
N THR A 163 -4.64 14.71 -9.87
CA THR A 163 -3.62 13.74 -9.51
C THR A 163 -2.61 13.55 -10.63
N PHE A 164 -1.36 13.28 -10.26
CA PHE A 164 -0.34 12.74 -11.14
C PHE A 164 0.09 11.36 -10.63
N THR A 165 0.27 10.42 -11.56
CA THR A 165 0.82 9.09 -11.27
C THR A 165 1.96 8.80 -12.23
N GLY A 166 3.18 8.69 -11.69
CA GLY A 166 4.33 8.19 -12.44
C GLY A 166 4.31 6.66 -12.45
N ARG A 167 4.60 6.05 -13.59
CA ARG A 167 4.63 4.58 -13.77
C ARG A 167 5.95 4.13 -14.37
N VAL A 168 6.41 2.94 -13.98
CA VAL A 168 7.53 2.27 -14.66
C VAL A 168 7.06 1.89 -16.07
N ARG A 169 7.72 2.44 -17.08
CA ARG A 169 7.43 2.09 -18.48
C ARG A 169 8.15 0.80 -18.83
N VAL A 170 7.51 -0.05 -19.62
CA VAL A 170 8.16 -1.26 -20.16
C VAL A 170 9.21 -0.90 -21.21
N LYS A 171 8.98 0.19 -21.96
CA LYS A 171 9.91 0.72 -22.97
C LYS A 171 9.76 2.23 -23.08
N ASP A 172 10.86 2.94 -23.30
CA ASP A 172 10.85 4.38 -23.58
C ASP A 172 10.72 4.68 -25.07
N ALA A 173 11.40 3.92 -25.94
CA ALA A 173 11.21 3.92 -27.38
C ALA A 173 10.89 2.51 -27.93
N PRO A 174 10.29 2.39 -29.13
CA PRO A 174 9.93 1.08 -29.71
C PRO A 174 11.09 0.08 -29.81
N ASP A 175 12.29 0.62 -30.09
CA ASP A 175 13.52 -0.14 -30.32
C ASP A 175 14.33 -0.39 -29.04
N ASP A 176 13.93 0.16 -27.89
CA ASP A 176 14.64 -0.06 -26.62
C ASP A 176 14.37 -1.46 -26.08
N ASP A 177 15.34 -1.99 -25.35
CA ASP A 177 15.18 -3.22 -24.59
C ASP A 177 14.14 -3.03 -23.48
N PRO A 178 13.32 -4.05 -23.18
CA PRO A 178 12.32 -3.93 -22.12
C PRO A 178 12.97 -3.69 -20.75
N THR A 179 12.54 -2.63 -20.06
CA THR A 179 12.83 -2.44 -18.63
C THR A 179 12.02 -3.45 -17.85
N GLU A 180 12.68 -4.26 -17.02
CA GLU A 180 11.99 -5.24 -16.15
C GLU A 180 11.57 -4.60 -14.83
N ALA A 181 12.46 -3.78 -14.25
CA ALA A 181 12.22 -3.08 -13.00
C ALA A 181 13.13 -1.85 -12.87
N LEU A 182 12.70 -0.92 -12.03
CA LEU A 182 13.52 0.19 -11.54
C LEU A 182 13.75 0.04 -10.04
N GLU A 183 14.94 0.39 -9.57
CA GLU A 183 15.32 0.35 -8.16
C GLU A 183 15.59 1.79 -7.69
N PHE A 184 14.87 2.21 -6.66
CA PHE A 184 14.96 3.57 -6.12
C PHE A 184 15.51 3.57 -4.70
N GLU A 185 16.49 4.43 -4.44
CA GLU A 185 17.06 4.64 -3.11
C GLU A 185 16.92 6.11 -2.70
N THR A 186 16.77 6.37 -1.40
CA THR A 186 16.69 7.74 -0.88
C THR A 186 17.19 7.85 0.55
N TYR A 187 17.58 9.06 0.94
CA TYR A 187 17.83 9.43 2.33
C TYR A 187 16.51 9.90 2.94
N ARG A 188 15.78 8.97 3.56
CA ARG A 188 14.39 9.15 4.02
C ARG A 188 14.15 10.46 4.75
N GLU A 189 14.90 10.73 5.82
CA GLU A 189 14.73 11.94 6.63
C GLU A 189 14.80 13.22 5.79
N VAL A 190 15.73 13.28 4.84
CA VAL A 190 15.91 14.44 3.95
C VAL A 190 14.83 14.50 2.89
N ALA A 191 14.41 13.35 2.34
CA ALA A 191 13.36 13.29 1.35
C ALA A 191 12.01 13.72 1.95
N ASP A 192 11.67 13.21 3.13
CA ASP A 192 10.45 13.58 3.84
C ASP A 192 10.43 15.07 4.18
N GLU A 193 11.54 15.63 4.69
CA GLU A 193 11.66 17.07 4.96
C GLU A 193 11.41 17.91 3.69
N ARG A 194 11.98 17.50 2.54
CA ARG A 194 11.83 18.22 1.27
C ARG A 194 10.42 18.11 0.72
N LEU A 195 9.80 16.92 0.75
CA LEU A 195 8.43 16.72 0.31
C LEU A 195 7.46 17.58 1.13
N HIS A 196 7.58 17.58 2.46
CA HIS A 196 6.75 18.41 3.33
C HIS A 196 6.94 19.91 3.06
N ALA A 197 8.16 20.35 2.76
CA ALA A 197 8.43 21.74 2.40
C ALA A 197 7.74 22.12 1.07
N ILE A 198 7.83 21.25 0.06
CA ILE A 198 7.14 21.45 -1.23
C ILE A 198 5.63 21.53 -1.02
N GLU A 199 5.04 20.56 -0.31
CA GLU A 199 3.60 20.53 0.01
C GLU A 199 3.15 21.82 0.69
N THR A 200 3.84 22.22 1.76
CA THR A 200 3.52 23.45 2.51
C THR A 200 3.55 24.70 1.63
N GLU A 201 4.54 24.81 0.74
CA GLU A 201 4.67 25.96 -0.16
C GLU A 201 3.60 25.97 -1.26
N LEU A 202 3.19 24.80 -1.75
CA LEU A 202 2.11 24.65 -2.72
C LEU A 202 0.75 24.97 -2.09
N GLU A 203 0.52 24.52 -0.86
CA GLU A 203 -0.70 24.78 -0.08
C GLU A 203 -0.87 26.26 0.30
N ALA A 204 0.22 27.03 0.36
CA ALA A 204 0.15 28.48 0.59
C ALA A 204 -0.52 29.27 -0.56
N ARG A 205 -0.81 28.62 -1.69
CA ARG A 205 -1.44 29.24 -2.86
C ARG A 205 -2.93 29.45 -2.64
N GLU A 206 -3.44 30.56 -3.18
CA GLU A 206 -4.87 30.82 -3.16
C GLU A 206 -5.63 29.70 -3.91
N GLY A 207 -6.60 29.10 -3.22
CA GLY A 207 -7.46 28.07 -3.79
C GLY A 207 -6.89 26.65 -3.77
N VAL A 208 -5.68 26.44 -3.24
CA VAL A 208 -5.13 25.11 -2.91
C VAL A 208 -5.44 24.83 -1.44
N HIS A 209 -6.03 23.67 -1.17
CA HIS A 209 -6.52 23.32 0.17
C HIS A 209 -5.67 22.24 0.83
N GLU A 210 -5.16 21.29 0.04
CA GLU A 210 -4.30 20.20 0.52
C GLU A 210 -3.46 19.64 -0.64
N VAL A 211 -2.21 19.30 -0.35
CA VAL A 211 -1.29 18.67 -1.30
C VAL A 211 -0.62 17.49 -0.60
N LEU A 212 -0.76 16.30 -1.18
CA LEU A 212 -0.08 15.09 -0.72
C LEU A 212 0.80 14.53 -1.82
N THR A 213 2.04 14.18 -1.46
CA THR A 213 3.02 13.58 -2.35
C THR A 213 3.55 12.28 -1.75
N HIS A 214 3.82 11.31 -2.62
CA HIS A 214 4.39 10.04 -2.20
C HIS A 214 5.25 9.46 -3.31
N HIS A 215 6.48 9.04 -3.00
CA HIS A 215 7.34 8.33 -3.93
C HIS A 215 7.75 6.99 -3.32
N ARG A 216 7.46 5.90 -4.02
CA ARG A 216 7.85 4.55 -3.62
C ARG A 216 9.35 4.36 -3.77
N VAL A 217 9.94 3.58 -2.86
CA VAL A 217 11.37 3.25 -2.85
C VAL A 217 11.56 1.74 -2.87
N GLY A 218 12.77 1.30 -3.20
CA GLY A 218 13.08 -0.10 -3.46
C GLY A 218 12.84 -0.48 -4.92
N ARG A 219 12.70 -1.79 -5.14
CA ARG A 219 12.47 -2.37 -6.47
C ARG A 219 10.99 -2.25 -6.85
N ILE A 220 10.74 -1.71 -8.04
CA ILE A 220 9.41 -1.48 -8.60
C ILE A 220 9.38 -2.09 -10.00
N GLU A 221 8.44 -3.00 -10.25
CA GLU A 221 8.35 -3.76 -11.50
C GLU A 221 7.76 -2.91 -12.63
N ALA A 222 8.01 -3.33 -13.87
CA ALA A 222 7.46 -2.68 -15.04
C ALA A 222 5.92 -2.63 -15.01
N GLY A 223 5.35 -1.46 -15.31
CA GLY A 223 3.91 -1.21 -15.28
C GLY A 223 3.36 -0.78 -13.91
N GLU A 224 4.14 -0.88 -12.83
CA GLU A 224 3.73 -0.43 -11.50
C GLU A 224 3.82 1.09 -11.34
N ASP A 225 2.99 1.61 -10.42
CA ASP A 225 3.00 3.01 -10.02
C ASP A 225 4.21 3.28 -9.09
N ILE A 226 4.85 4.43 -9.28
CA ILE A 226 6.06 4.85 -8.56
C ILE A 226 5.78 6.05 -7.66
N VAL A 227 5.17 7.10 -8.22
CA VAL A 227 5.03 8.40 -7.56
C VAL A 227 3.61 8.92 -7.73
N PHE A 228 3.09 9.53 -6.67
CA PHE A 228 1.79 10.16 -6.63
C PHE A 228 1.94 11.62 -6.19
N VAL A 229 1.21 12.51 -6.85
CA VAL A 229 0.92 13.87 -6.39
C VAL A 229 -0.59 14.02 -6.42
N VAL A 230 -1.21 14.39 -5.29
CA VAL A 230 -2.65 14.56 -5.15
C VAL A 230 -2.91 15.95 -4.59
N VAL A 231 -3.70 16.74 -5.32
CA VAL A 231 -4.02 18.12 -4.94
C VAL A 231 -5.53 18.28 -4.81
N LEU A 232 -5.96 18.78 -3.66
CA LEU A 232 -7.31 19.28 -3.43
C LEU A 232 -7.33 20.80 -3.62
N ALA A 233 -8.23 21.28 -4.46
CA ALA A 233 -8.36 22.71 -4.75
C ALA A 233 -9.81 23.15 -4.94
N GLY A 234 -10.04 24.45 -4.79
CA GLY A 234 -11.33 25.07 -5.05
C GLY A 234 -11.80 24.87 -6.49
N HIS A 235 -10.89 25.01 -7.46
CA HIS A 235 -11.21 24.81 -8.87
C HIS A 235 -10.09 24.10 -9.64
N ARG A 236 -10.45 23.59 -10.82
CA ARG A 236 -9.57 22.75 -11.65
C ARG A 236 -8.28 23.44 -12.10
N ARG A 237 -8.28 24.77 -12.26
CA ARG A 237 -7.11 25.49 -12.81
C ARG A 237 -5.97 25.41 -11.81
N GLU A 238 -6.27 25.74 -10.56
CA GLU A 238 -5.36 25.71 -9.42
C GLU A 238 -4.93 24.27 -9.14
N ALA A 239 -5.86 23.31 -9.24
CA ALA A 239 -5.54 21.89 -9.08
C ALA A 239 -4.48 21.42 -10.11
N PHE A 240 -4.70 21.65 -11.40
CA PHE A 240 -3.78 21.19 -12.45
C PHE A 240 -2.42 21.89 -12.38
N SER A 241 -2.39 23.22 -12.23
CA SER A 241 -1.12 23.94 -12.14
C SER A 241 -0.29 23.53 -10.92
N THR A 242 -0.96 23.18 -9.82
CA THR A 242 -0.28 22.75 -8.58
C THR A 242 0.21 21.31 -8.68
N VAL A 243 -0.51 20.42 -9.35
CA VAL A 243 -0.02 19.06 -9.62
C VAL A 243 1.22 19.08 -10.50
N GLU A 244 1.20 19.85 -11.60
CA GLU A 244 2.33 19.99 -12.53
C GLU A 244 3.58 20.50 -11.80
N ASP A 245 3.44 21.58 -11.04
CA ASP A 245 4.55 22.13 -10.27
C ASP A 245 5.00 21.19 -9.14
N GLY A 246 4.07 20.48 -8.49
CA GLY A 246 4.40 19.52 -7.44
C GLY A 246 5.28 18.37 -7.94
N ILE A 247 4.98 17.81 -9.13
CA ILE A 247 5.84 16.76 -9.68
C ILE A 247 7.19 17.30 -10.17
N ASP A 248 7.22 18.50 -10.77
CA ASP A 248 8.45 19.12 -11.24
C ASP A 248 9.41 19.42 -10.07
N ARG A 249 8.87 19.97 -8.97
CA ARG A 249 9.65 20.24 -7.75
C ARG A 249 10.09 18.97 -7.03
N LEU A 250 9.24 17.95 -6.95
CA LEU A 250 9.63 16.66 -6.36
C LEU A 250 10.86 16.10 -7.08
N LYS A 251 10.85 16.14 -8.41
CA LYS A 251 11.93 15.67 -9.27
C LYS A 251 13.23 16.48 -9.12
N ASP A 252 13.13 17.80 -9.03
CA ASP A 252 14.31 18.69 -8.93
C ASP A 252 14.91 18.74 -7.51
N GLU A 253 14.07 18.75 -6.47
CA GLU A 253 14.48 19.09 -5.10
C GLU A 253 14.65 17.87 -4.18
N VAL A 254 13.99 16.74 -4.47
CA VAL A 254 13.99 15.56 -3.59
C VAL A 254 15.07 14.56 -4.00
N PRO A 255 16.01 14.19 -3.11
CA PRO A 255 17.13 13.32 -3.45
C PRO A 255 16.69 11.86 -3.57
N ILE A 256 16.21 11.47 -4.75
CA ILE A 256 15.83 10.09 -5.09
C ILE A 256 16.74 9.58 -6.20
N PHE A 257 17.43 8.46 -5.96
CA PHE A 257 18.39 7.88 -6.88
C PHE A 257 17.75 6.70 -7.61
N LYS A 258 17.69 6.76 -8.94
CA LYS A 258 17.17 5.70 -9.82
C LYS A 258 18.31 4.82 -10.32
N LYS A 259 18.14 3.50 -10.22
CA LYS A 259 18.96 2.50 -10.88
C LYS A 259 18.08 1.66 -11.79
N GLU A 260 18.50 1.47 -13.04
CA GLU A 260 17.71 0.77 -14.05
C GLU A 260 18.25 -0.65 -14.29
N ARG A 261 17.34 -1.61 -14.47
CA ARG A 261 17.65 -2.98 -14.85
C ARG A 261 16.93 -3.32 -16.15
N THR A 262 17.71 -3.53 -17.20
CA THR A 262 17.22 -4.04 -18.49
C THR A 262 17.51 -5.54 -18.59
N SER A 263 16.91 -6.20 -19.59
CA SER A 263 17.09 -7.64 -19.84
C SER A 263 18.53 -8.07 -20.11
N ASP A 264 19.39 -7.15 -20.55
CA ASP A 264 20.74 -7.47 -20.99
C ASP A 264 21.86 -6.98 -20.05
N GLU A 265 21.74 -5.84 -19.35
CA GLU A 265 22.78 -5.33 -18.44
C GLU A 265 22.24 -4.40 -17.32
N GLN A 266 23.00 -4.20 -16.23
CA GLN A 266 22.66 -3.25 -15.15
C GLN A 266 23.45 -1.95 -15.33
N PHE A 267 22.77 -0.81 -15.47
CA PHE A 267 23.43 0.49 -15.57
C PHE A 267 22.90 1.47 -14.52
N TRP A 268 23.82 2.25 -13.93
CA TRP A 268 23.45 3.39 -13.10
C TRP A 268 23.15 4.57 -14.02
N VAL A 269 21.89 4.99 -14.06
CA VAL A 269 21.50 6.21 -14.77
C VAL A 269 21.59 7.36 -13.78
N HIS A 270 22.67 8.12 -13.83
CA HIS A 270 22.78 9.40 -13.15
C HIS A 270 22.11 10.51 -13.98
N ASP A 271 20.82 10.39 -14.21
CA ASP A 271 20.02 11.55 -14.57
C ASP A 271 19.12 11.88 -13.39
N ARG A 272 19.19 13.14 -12.94
CA ARG A 272 18.22 13.71 -12.00
C ARG A 272 16.84 13.56 -12.66
N ALA A 273 15.92 12.93 -11.93
CA ALA A 273 14.59 12.56 -12.42
C ALA A 273 13.75 13.76 -12.82
#